data_AF-A0AAV9NI31-F1
#
_entry.id   AF-A0AAV9NI31-F1
#
_cell.length_a   1.000
_cell.length_b   1.000
_cell.length_c   1.000
_cell.angle_alpha   90.00
_cell.angle_beta   90.00
_cell.angle_gamma   90.00
#
_symmetry.space_group_name_H-M   'P 1'
#
loop_
_entity.id
_entity.type
_entity.pdbx_description
1 polymer ?
#
loop_
_entity_poly.entity_id
_entity_poly.type
_entity_poly.pdbx_seq_one_letter_code
_entity_poly.pdbx_strand_id
1 'polypeptide(L)'
;MAEVLGAVSSIVTLLDLAGKVIEYLKSASHADDDRSRLRDEISSSVAVLMMLKARLSPTSPHVTSLQTTKTLAAPGGPLEQYKSDLQTVASKIVPSVGTGRLKVTVDKLAWPFKTTEIKALIASLNRQKTLFNLALQDDHLSISLALQGSTDALGAKIDNVTNDLDNVKQGQKGMVHIANSTDWPELTVPVQTEAQALEEKRRIEEWLSPLNFWITQDDTLRRRHKDTGGWVFDALEFRTWIDSPGNMLWCPGVAGAGKTVIA
;
A
#
# COMPACT_ATOMS: atom_id res chain seq x y z
N MET A 1 20.13 -14.99 -5.74
CA MET A 1 21.20 -13.96 -5.87
C MET A 1 22.37 -14.45 -6.72
N ALA A 2 23.09 -15.51 -6.33
CA ALA A 2 24.23 -16.03 -7.11
C ALA A 2 23.88 -16.44 -8.55
N GLU A 3 22.76 -17.13 -8.75
CA GLU A 3 22.29 -17.57 -10.08
C GLU A 3 21.98 -16.37 -11.01
N VAL A 4 21.32 -15.33 -10.48
CA VAL A 4 20.97 -14.11 -11.24
C VAL A 4 22.23 -13.37 -11.66
N LEU A 5 23.21 -13.23 -10.76
CA LEU A 5 24.51 -12.62 -11.09
C LEU A 5 25.28 -13.45 -12.14
N GLY A 6 25.23 -14.78 -12.05
CA GLY A 6 25.80 -15.67 -13.04
C GLY A 6 25.17 -15.49 -14.43
N ALA A 7 23.83 -15.38 -14.49
CA ALA A 7 23.10 -15.11 -15.73
C ALA A 7 23.45 -13.74 -16.32
N VAL A 8 23.49 -12.68 -15.50
CA VAL A 8 23.92 -11.33 -15.93
C VAL A 8 25.33 -11.35 -16.50
N SER A 9 26.27 -12.02 -15.82
CA SER A 9 27.64 -12.18 -16.30
C SER A 9 27.69 -12.90 -17.64
N SER A 10 26.97 -14.02 -17.77
CA SER A 10 26.86 -14.77 -19.03
C SER A 10 26.34 -13.89 -20.17
N ILE A 11 25.27 -13.11 -19.94
CA ILE A 11 24.71 -12.18 -20.93
C ILE A 11 25.72 -11.10 -21.33
N VAL A 12 26.51 -10.56 -20.38
CA VAL A 12 27.58 -9.61 -20.71
C VAL A 12 28.63 -10.25 -21.61
N THR A 13 29.04 -11.48 -21.33
CA THR A 13 30.00 -12.19 -22.19
C THR A 13 29.43 -12.48 -23.59
N LEU A 14 28.14 -12.78 -23.68
CA LEU A 14 27.44 -12.96 -24.96
C LEU A 14 27.39 -11.67 -25.77
N LEU A 15 27.11 -10.53 -25.13
CA LEU A 15 27.06 -9.23 -25.80
C LEU A 15 28.43 -8.84 -26.37
N ASP A 16 29.52 -9.05 -25.62
CA ASP A 16 30.89 -8.82 -26.10
C ASP A 16 31.24 -9.73 -27.28
N LEU A 17 30.95 -11.03 -27.16
CA LEU A 17 31.20 -12.01 -28.21
C LEU A 17 30.40 -11.70 -29.49
N ALA A 18 29.11 -11.39 -29.35
CA ALA A 18 28.25 -11.00 -30.46
C ALA A 18 28.78 -9.75 -31.17
N GLY A 19 29.23 -8.74 -30.42
CA GLY A 19 29.84 -7.53 -30.97
C GLY A 19 31.06 -7.83 -31.85
N LYS A 20 31.98 -8.65 -31.34
CA LYS A 20 33.19 -9.08 -32.07
C LYS A 20 32.84 -9.84 -33.36
N VAL A 21 31.86 -10.75 -33.30
CA VAL A 21 31.39 -11.51 -34.46
C VAL A 21 30.73 -10.58 -35.49
N ILE A 22 29.88 -9.64 -35.06
CA ILE A 22 29.25 -8.66 -35.95
C ILE A 22 30.30 -7.78 -36.64
N GLU A 23 31.30 -7.30 -35.90
CA GLU A 23 32.39 -6.48 -36.45
C GLU A 23 33.15 -7.23 -37.54
N TYR A 24 33.49 -8.50 -37.30
CA TYR A 24 34.10 -9.33 -38.32
C TYR A 24 33.20 -9.49 -39.55
N LEU A 25 31.91 -9.83 -39.36
CA LEU A 25 30.97 -10.05 -40.47
C LEU A 25 30.82 -8.79 -41.34
N LYS A 26 31.01 -7.59 -40.79
CA LYS A 26 31.08 -6.34 -41.57
C LYS A 26 32.33 -6.27 -42.47
N SER A 27 33.46 -6.78 -42.00
CA SER A 27 34.76 -6.72 -42.69
C SER A 27 35.05 -7.88 -43.66
N ALA A 28 34.36 -9.02 -43.52
CA ALA A 28 34.55 -10.19 -44.38
C ALA A 28 34.11 -9.92 -45.83
N SER A 29 34.67 -10.67 -46.79
CA SER A 29 34.37 -10.53 -48.22
C SER A 29 33.65 -11.76 -48.77
N HIS A 30 32.80 -11.59 -49.79
CA HIS A 30 32.01 -12.65 -50.44
C HIS A 30 30.83 -13.19 -49.60
N ALA A 31 29.91 -13.93 -50.25
CA ALA A 31 28.67 -14.49 -49.68
C ALA A 31 27.76 -13.45 -49.00
N ASP A 32 27.46 -12.34 -49.71
CA ASP A 32 26.79 -11.18 -49.14
C ASP A 32 25.44 -11.49 -48.47
N ASP A 33 24.61 -12.35 -49.05
CA ASP A 33 23.29 -12.71 -48.51
C ASP A 33 23.37 -13.60 -47.25
N ASP A 34 24.17 -14.66 -47.26
CA ASP A 34 24.33 -15.53 -46.08
C ASP A 34 25.00 -14.77 -44.91
N ARG A 35 25.97 -13.91 -45.23
CA ARG A 35 26.67 -13.05 -44.28
C ARG A 35 25.75 -11.98 -43.69
N SER A 36 24.97 -11.29 -44.51
CA SER A 36 24.02 -10.28 -44.05
C SER A 36 22.96 -10.91 -43.16
N ARG A 37 22.40 -12.07 -43.55
CA ARG A 37 21.41 -12.80 -42.75
C ARG A 37 21.94 -13.20 -41.38
N LEU A 38 23.14 -13.78 -41.31
CA LEU A 38 23.73 -14.17 -40.04
C LEU A 38 24.00 -12.95 -39.15
N ARG A 39 24.53 -11.87 -39.73
CA ARG A 39 24.77 -10.61 -39.02
C ARG A 39 23.47 -10.01 -38.49
N ASP A 40 22.42 -9.99 -39.31
CA ASP A 40 21.12 -9.41 -38.95
C ASP A 40 20.46 -10.23 -37.83
N GLU A 41 20.57 -11.56 -37.88
CA GLU A 41 20.10 -12.43 -36.80
C GLU A 41 20.84 -12.15 -35.48
N ILE A 42 22.18 -12.13 -35.49
CA ILE A 42 22.97 -11.82 -34.29
C ILE A 42 22.69 -10.38 -33.81
N SER A 43 22.50 -9.42 -34.71
CA SER A 43 22.19 -8.03 -34.33
C SER A 43 20.82 -7.94 -33.65
N SER A 44 19.85 -8.72 -34.14
CA SER A 44 18.50 -8.73 -33.59
C SER A 44 18.42 -9.35 -32.18
N SER A 45 19.31 -10.28 -31.85
CA SER A 45 19.37 -10.88 -30.51
C SER A 45 20.06 -9.97 -29.48
N VAL A 46 20.98 -9.09 -29.90
CA VAL A 46 21.69 -8.15 -29.01
C VAL A 46 20.70 -7.27 -28.24
N ALA A 47 19.67 -6.76 -28.90
CA ALA A 47 18.63 -5.97 -28.24
C ALA A 47 17.90 -6.77 -27.14
N VAL A 48 17.54 -8.02 -27.45
CA VAL A 48 16.86 -8.93 -26.50
C VAL A 48 17.76 -9.24 -25.31
N LEU A 49 19.05 -9.49 -25.54
CA LEU A 49 20.05 -9.73 -24.50
C LEU A 49 20.27 -8.50 -23.61
N MET A 50 20.28 -7.29 -24.18
CA MET A 50 20.34 -6.06 -23.39
C MET A 50 19.11 -5.87 -22.50
N MET A 51 17.91 -6.16 -23.02
CA MET A 51 16.67 -6.13 -22.23
C MET A 51 16.71 -7.14 -21.09
N LEU A 52 17.14 -8.38 -21.35
CA LEU A 52 17.33 -9.40 -20.32
C LEU A 52 18.35 -8.96 -19.27
N LYS A 53 19.49 -8.38 -19.67
CA LYS A 53 20.49 -7.84 -18.73
C LYS A 53 19.89 -6.77 -17.82
N ALA A 54 19.15 -5.83 -18.40
CA ALA A 54 18.53 -4.74 -17.65
C ALA A 54 17.56 -5.26 -16.58
N ARG A 55 16.77 -6.29 -16.93
CA ARG A 55 15.82 -6.92 -16.00
C ARG A 55 16.49 -7.71 -14.88
N LEU A 56 17.53 -8.48 -15.22
CA LEU A 56 18.27 -9.29 -14.26
C LEU A 56 19.21 -8.46 -13.37
N SER A 57 19.37 -7.16 -13.66
CA SER A 57 20.16 -6.26 -12.84
C SER A 57 19.54 -6.14 -11.44
N PRO A 58 20.33 -6.20 -10.35
CA PRO A 58 19.83 -6.11 -8.97
C PRO A 58 19.12 -4.80 -8.64
N THR A 59 19.21 -3.78 -9.50
CA THR A 59 18.54 -2.48 -9.37
C THR A 59 17.11 -2.47 -9.93
N SER A 60 16.68 -3.54 -10.63
CA SER A 60 15.34 -3.59 -11.22
C SER A 60 14.26 -3.77 -10.15
N PRO A 61 13.20 -2.94 -10.12
CA PRO A 61 12.07 -3.11 -9.21
C PRO A 61 11.16 -4.29 -9.60
N HIS A 62 11.35 -4.87 -10.80
CA HIS A 62 10.57 -6.00 -11.27
C HIS A 62 11.16 -7.31 -10.74
N VAL A 63 10.31 -8.14 -10.12
CA VAL A 63 10.63 -9.51 -9.73
C VAL A 63 10.87 -10.31 -11.00
N THR A 64 12.13 -10.49 -11.39
CA THR A 64 12.44 -11.50 -12.40
C THR A 64 12.21 -12.87 -11.77
N SER A 65 11.37 -13.69 -12.39
CA SER A 65 11.08 -15.05 -11.90
C SER A 65 12.39 -15.84 -11.77
N LEU A 66 12.73 -16.26 -10.55
CA LEU A 66 13.89 -17.11 -10.29
C LEU A 66 13.86 -18.37 -11.18
N GLN A 67 12.66 -18.88 -11.52
CA GLN A 67 12.50 -20.03 -12.41
C GLN A 67 12.94 -19.74 -13.84
N THR A 68 12.62 -18.54 -14.35
CA THR A 68 13.03 -18.09 -15.67
C THR A 68 14.55 -17.90 -15.73
N THR A 69 15.15 -17.34 -14.67
CA THR A 69 16.62 -17.24 -14.57
C THR A 69 17.31 -18.60 -14.55
N LYS A 70 16.74 -19.57 -13.83
CA LYS A 70 17.23 -20.95 -13.78
C LYS A 70 17.14 -21.63 -15.13
N THR A 71 16.04 -21.43 -15.86
CA THR A 71 15.83 -22.04 -17.18
C THR A 71 16.80 -21.46 -18.21
N LEU A 72 17.03 -20.14 -18.19
CA LEU A 72 17.96 -19.48 -19.09
C LEU A 72 19.43 -19.88 -18.84
N ALA A 73 19.82 -19.97 -17.57
CA ALA A 73 21.18 -20.26 -17.13
C ALA A 73 21.43 -21.74 -16.80
N ALA A 74 20.48 -22.63 -17.13
CA ALA A 74 20.65 -24.06 -16.93
C ALA A 74 21.84 -24.59 -17.76
N PRO A 75 22.53 -25.66 -17.31
CA PRO A 75 23.53 -26.34 -18.12
C PRO A 75 22.92 -26.83 -19.44
N GLY A 76 23.56 -26.49 -20.58
CA GLY A 76 23.01 -26.73 -21.92
C GLY A 76 21.78 -25.89 -22.26
N GLY A 77 21.47 -24.90 -21.41
CA GLY A 77 20.34 -24.00 -21.57
C GLY A 77 20.56 -22.93 -22.64
N PRO A 78 19.60 -22.02 -22.82
CA PRO A 78 19.58 -21.08 -23.92
C PRO A 78 20.80 -20.17 -24.01
N LEU A 79 21.31 -19.69 -22.87
CA LEU A 79 22.50 -18.83 -22.84
C LEU A 79 23.77 -19.57 -23.27
N GLU A 80 23.92 -20.83 -22.83
CA GLU A 80 25.10 -21.64 -23.15
C GLU A 80 25.07 -22.11 -24.61
N GLN A 81 23.90 -22.53 -25.11
CA GLN A 81 23.75 -22.90 -26.52
C GLN A 81 24.00 -21.70 -27.44
N TYR A 82 23.48 -20.52 -27.10
CA TYR A 82 23.73 -19.30 -27.87
C TYR A 82 25.22 -18.93 -27.87
N LYS A 83 25.90 -19.10 -26.73
CA LYS A 83 27.35 -18.91 -26.62
C LYS A 83 28.11 -19.89 -27.51
N SER A 84 27.76 -21.18 -27.47
CA SER A 84 28.38 -22.22 -28.29
C SER A 84 28.21 -21.93 -29.78
N ASP A 85 27.03 -21.48 -30.20
CA ASP A 85 26.77 -21.13 -31.60
C ASP A 85 27.63 -19.91 -32.02
N LEU A 86 27.70 -18.87 -31.19
CA LEU A 86 28.58 -17.72 -31.44
C LEU A 86 30.07 -18.09 -31.44
N GLN A 87 30.49 -19.01 -30.58
CA GLN A 87 31.88 -19.53 -30.54
C GLN A 87 32.19 -20.40 -31.76
N THR A 88 31.22 -21.17 -32.26
CA THR A 88 31.34 -21.92 -33.51
C THR A 88 31.53 -20.97 -34.68
N VAL A 89 30.73 -19.90 -34.70
CA VAL A 89 30.87 -18.83 -35.68
C VAL A 89 32.26 -18.19 -35.56
N ALA A 90 32.65 -17.74 -34.36
CA ALA A 90 33.93 -17.09 -34.10
C ALA A 90 35.15 -17.97 -34.42
N SER A 91 35.14 -19.26 -34.07
CA SER A 91 36.28 -20.17 -34.30
C SER A 91 36.52 -20.47 -35.78
N LYS A 92 35.48 -20.47 -36.60
CA LYS A 92 35.61 -20.62 -38.06
C LYS A 92 35.99 -19.31 -38.74
N ILE A 93 35.62 -18.19 -38.14
CA ILE A 93 35.83 -16.83 -38.63
C ILE A 93 37.21 -16.27 -38.29
N VAL A 94 37.80 -16.69 -37.16
CA VAL A 94 39.16 -16.36 -36.74
C VAL A 94 40.08 -17.50 -37.20
N PRO A 95 40.73 -17.43 -38.37
CA PRO A 95 41.77 -18.39 -38.70
C PRO A 95 43.04 -18.02 -37.94
N SER A 96 43.78 -19.03 -37.50
CA SER A 96 45.25 -19.07 -37.34
C SER A 96 46.00 -17.75 -37.57
N VAL A 97 45.93 -16.80 -36.63
CA VAL A 97 47.02 -15.83 -36.48
C VAL A 97 48.06 -16.55 -35.64
N GLY A 98 48.92 -17.30 -36.33
CA GLY A 98 50.19 -17.71 -35.75
C GLY A 98 50.86 -16.47 -35.17
N THR A 99 51.23 -16.53 -33.90
CA THR A 99 52.12 -15.60 -33.23
C THR A 99 53.39 -15.44 -34.07
N GLY A 100 53.42 -14.41 -34.91
CA GLY A 100 54.54 -14.17 -35.81
C GLY A 100 54.31 -12.92 -36.64
N ARG A 101 55.10 -11.89 -36.36
CA ARG A 101 55.20 -10.68 -37.18
C ARG A 101 55.44 -11.05 -38.65
N LEU A 102 54.41 -10.90 -39.48
CA LEU A 102 54.54 -10.68 -40.93
C LEU A 102 53.25 -10.04 -41.41
N LYS A 103 53.38 -8.85 -42.02
CA LYS A 103 52.34 -8.20 -42.80
C LYS A 103 51.88 -9.18 -43.89
N VAL A 104 50.76 -9.87 -43.67
CA VAL A 104 50.04 -10.56 -44.74
C VAL A 104 48.96 -9.62 -45.23
N THR A 105 49.06 -9.29 -46.51
CA THR A 105 48.09 -8.53 -47.28
C THR A 105 46.69 -9.13 -47.10
N VAL A 106 45.72 -8.26 -46.80
CA VAL A 106 44.30 -8.54 -46.58
C VAL A 106 43.61 -8.84 -47.92
N ASP A 107 44.16 -9.77 -48.70
CA ASP A 107 43.41 -10.41 -49.76
C ASP A 107 42.63 -11.57 -49.13
N LYS A 108 41.39 -11.20 -48.79
CA LYS A 108 40.19 -12.05 -48.71
C LYS A 108 40.14 -13.00 -47.51
N LEU A 109 39.57 -12.46 -46.43
CA LEU A 109 38.78 -13.24 -45.46
C LEU A 109 37.69 -13.99 -46.25
N ALA A 110 38.05 -15.18 -46.72
CA ALA A 110 37.19 -16.05 -47.49
C ALA A 110 36.11 -16.62 -46.57
N TRP A 111 34.86 -16.57 -47.03
CA TRP A 111 33.72 -17.11 -46.30
C TRP A 111 33.90 -18.60 -45.97
N PRO A 112 34.06 -18.99 -44.70
CA PRO A 112 34.50 -20.35 -44.32
C PRO A 112 33.35 -21.34 -44.18
N PHE A 113 32.11 -20.91 -44.39
CA PHE A 113 30.92 -21.71 -44.12
C PHE A 113 30.23 -22.19 -45.39
N LYS A 114 29.63 -23.37 -45.30
CA LYS A 114 28.66 -23.86 -46.30
C LYS A 114 27.28 -23.27 -46.02
N THR A 115 26.48 -23.02 -47.07
CA THR A 115 25.10 -22.51 -46.93
C THR A 115 24.22 -23.37 -46.02
N THR A 116 24.36 -24.69 -46.02
CA THR A 116 23.63 -25.59 -45.12
C THR A 116 24.00 -25.39 -43.65
N GLU A 117 25.27 -25.14 -43.39
CA GLU A 117 25.79 -24.90 -42.05
C GLU A 117 25.29 -23.56 -41.48
N ILE A 118 25.30 -22.51 -42.30
CA ILE A 118 24.83 -21.17 -41.90
C ILE A 118 23.33 -21.21 -41.61
N LYS A 119 22.55 -21.89 -42.44
CA LYS A 119 21.12 -22.08 -42.20
C LYS A 119 20.85 -22.78 -40.86
N ALA A 120 21.64 -23.81 -40.53
CA ALA A 120 21.53 -24.50 -39.25
C ALA A 120 21.91 -23.59 -38.06
N LEU A 121 22.98 -22.80 -38.19
CA LEU A 121 23.40 -21.83 -37.17
C LEU A 121 22.34 -20.75 -36.96
N ILE A 122 21.82 -20.15 -38.03
CA ILE A 122 20.75 -19.14 -37.96
C ILE A 122 19.49 -19.73 -37.31
N ALA A 123 19.11 -20.97 -37.65
CA ALA A 123 17.98 -21.64 -37.04
C ALA A 123 18.18 -21.86 -35.52
N SER A 124 19.40 -22.26 -35.11
CA SER A 124 19.75 -22.43 -33.69
C SER A 124 19.72 -21.10 -32.93
N LEU A 125 20.35 -20.04 -33.48
CA LEU A 125 20.34 -18.71 -32.91
C LEU A 125 18.91 -18.16 -32.75
N ASN A 126 18.06 -18.34 -33.77
CA ASN A 126 16.64 -17.96 -33.73
C ASN A 126 15.87 -18.71 -32.64
N ARG A 127 16.14 -20.00 -32.47
CA ARG A 127 15.53 -20.81 -31.40
C ARG A 127 15.87 -20.24 -30.02
N GLN A 128 17.13 -19.91 -29.77
CA GLN A 128 17.52 -19.33 -28.47
C GLN A 128 16.93 -17.94 -28.27
N LYS A 129 16.92 -17.11 -29.31
CA LYS A 129 16.24 -15.80 -29.30
C LYS A 129 14.75 -15.93 -28.97
N THR A 130 14.07 -16.96 -29.46
CA THR A 130 12.66 -17.23 -29.12
C THR A 130 12.50 -17.51 -27.62
N LEU A 131 13.39 -18.32 -27.04
CA LEU A 131 13.40 -18.60 -25.60
C LEU A 131 13.74 -17.37 -24.76
N PHE A 132 14.64 -16.51 -25.24
CA PHE A 132 14.92 -15.21 -24.61
C PHE A 132 13.69 -14.30 -24.60
N ASN A 133 12.94 -14.23 -25.70
CA ASN A 133 11.71 -13.45 -25.78
C ASN A 133 10.61 -14.01 -24.87
N LEU A 134 10.46 -15.34 -24.78
CA LEU A 134 9.52 -15.96 -23.85
C LEU A 134 9.87 -15.64 -22.40
N ALA A 135 11.16 -15.67 -22.05
CA ALA A 135 11.62 -15.25 -20.73
C ALA A 135 11.29 -13.77 -20.44
N LEU A 136 11.35 -12.90 -21.46
CA LEU A 136 10.89 -11.51 -21.32
C LEU A 136 9.36 -11.39 -21.21
N GLN A 137 8.58 -12.39 -21.63
CA GLN A 137 7.12 -12.37 -21.54
C GLN A 137 6.58 -12.93 -20.22
N ASP A 138 7.32 -13.79 -19.53
CA ASP A 138 6.95 -14.38 -18.23
C ASP A 138 6.54 -13.32 -17.16
N ASP A 139 7.16 -12.14 -17.22
CA ASP A 139 6.82 -11.02 -16.33
C ASP A 139 5.39 -10.50 -16.57
N HIS A 140 4.87 -10.55 -17.80
CA HIS A 140 3.49 -10.14 -18.07
C HIS A 140 2.48 -11.05 -17.37
N LEU A 141 2.77 -12.35 -17.32
CA LEU A 141 1.93 -13.30 -16.60
C LEU A 141 1.99 -13.02 -15.09
N SER A 142 3.18 -12.81 -14.55
CA SER A 142 3.38 -12.50 -13.13
C SER A 142 2.67 -11.21 -12.71
N ILE A 143 2.77 -10.14 -13.51
CA ILE A 143 2.07 -8.86 -13.26
C ILE A 143 0.56 -9.06 -13.36
N SER A 144 0.08 -9.80 -14.37
CA SER A 144 -1.35 -10.07 -14.55
C SER A 144 -1.94 -10.82 -13.35
N LEU A 145 -1.24 -11.83 -12.83
CA LEU A 145 -1.65 -12.56 -11.63
C LEU A 145 -1.68 -11.66 -10.38
N ALA A 146 -0.69 -10.78 -10.22
CA ALA A 146 -0.66 -9.81 -9.11
C ALA A 146 -1.81 -8.79 -9.21
N LEU A 147 -2.14 -8.35 -10.43
CA LEU A 147 -3.27 -7.47 -10.70
C LEU A 147 -4.60 -8.16 -10.40
N GLN A 148 -4.73 -9.44 -10.78
CA GLN A 148 -5.91 -10.24 -10.46
C GLN A 148 -6.12 -10.32 -8.96
N GLY A 149 -5.09 -10.69 -8.18
CA GLY A 149 -5.19 -10.75 -6.72
C GLY A 149 -5.53 -9.40 -6.08
N SER A 150 -5.02 -8.29 -6.63
CA SER A 150 -5.38 -6.94 -6.18
C SER A 150 -6.84 -6.59 -6.51
N THR A 151 -7.35 -7.04 -7.64
CA THR A 151 -8.74 -6.85 -8.07
C THR A 151 -9.70 -7.66 -7.19
N ASP A 152 -9.34 -8.91 -6.86
CA ASP A 152 -10.12 -9.74 -5.95
C ASP A 152 -10.19 -9.12 -4.55
N ALA A 153 -9.07 -8.60 -4.04
CA ALA A 153 -9.02 -7.92 -2.76
C ALA A 153 -9.86 -6.62 -2.75
N LEU A 154 -9.89 -5.90 -3.88
CA LEU A 154 -10.75 -4.73 -4.04
C LEU A 154 -12.23 -5.12 -4.05
N GLY A 155 -12.58 -6.19 -4.78
CA GLY A 155 -13.93 -6.76 -4.81
C GLY A 155 -14.44 -7.09 -3.39
N ALA A 156 -13.64 -7.81 -2.60
CA ALA A 156 -13.99 -8.13 -1.22
C ALA A 156 -14.21 -6.87 -0.34
N LYS A 157 -13.43 -5.81 -0.54
CA LYS A 157 -13.64 -4.54 0.17
C LYS A 157 -14.93 -3.84 -0.26
N ILE A 158 -15.26 -3.87 -1.55
CA ILE A 158 -16.51 -3.31 -2.08
C ILE A 158 -17.72 -4.06 -1.50
N ASP A 159 -17.65 -5.39 -1.41
CA ASP A 159 -18.72 -6.20 -0.81
C ASP A 159 -18.93 -5.83 0.66
N ASN A 160 -17.85 -5.67 1.43
CA ASN A 160 -17.94 -5.23 2.82
C ASN A 160 -18.60 -3.84 2.95
N VAL A 161 -18.20 -2.87 2.13
CA VAL A 161 -18.81 -1.52 2.12
C VAL A 161 -20.28 -1.59 1.71
N THR A 162 -20.63 -2.46 0.77
CA THR A 162 -22.02 -2.65 0.33
C THR A 162 -22.88 -3.20 1.46
N ASN A 163 -22.37 -4.19 2.21
CA ASN A 163 -23.03 -4.74 3.38
C ASN A 163 -23.19 -3.69 4.49
N ASP A 164 -22.15 -2.90 4.78
CA ASP A 164 -22.22 -1.81 5.77
C ASP A 164 -23.27 -0.77 5.38
N LEU A 165 -23.35 -0.41 4.10
CA LEU A 165 -24.35 0.53 3.60
C LEU A 165 -25.77 0.01 3.77
N ASP A 166 -26.01 -1.28 3.53
CA ASP A 166 -27.32 -1.89 3.73
C ASP A 166 -27.72 -1.95 5.21
N ASN A 167 -26.77 -2.24 6.10
CA ASN A 167 -26.97 -2.14 7.56
C ASN A 167 -27.37 -0.71 7.98
N VAL A 168 -26.70 0.31 7.44
CA VAL A 168 -27.02 1.73 7.72
C VAL A 168 -28.43 2.08 7.22
N LYS A 169 -28.79 1.68 5.99
CA LYS A 169 -30.14 1.90 5.45
C LYS A 169 -31.21 1.24 6.31
N GLN A 170 -30.95 0.03 6.80
CA GLN A 170 -31.89 -0.69 7.65
C GLN A 170 -32.05 0.00 9.02
N GLY A 171 -30.94 0.46 9.62
CA GLY A 171 -30.96 1.27 10.83
C GLY A 171 -31.76 2.56 10.66
N GLN A 172 -31.56 3.28 9.55
CA GLN A 172 -32.33 4.49 9.24
C GLN A 172 -33.82 4.22 9.06
N LYS A 173 -34.21 3.13 8.37
CA LYS A 173 -35.63 2.73 8.27
C LYS A 173 -36.25 2.45 9.65
N GLY A 174 -35.51 1.79 10.54
CA GLY A 174 -35.94 1.59 11.93
C GLY A 174 -36.15 2.90 12.67
N MET A 175 -35.22 3.84 12.55
CA MET A 175 -35.32 5.18 13.17
C MET A 175 -36.52 5.97 12.65
N VAL A 176 -36.79 5.96 11.34
CA VAL A 176 -37.96 6.64 10.75
C VAL A 176 -39.27 6.01 11.25
N HIS A 177 -39.33 4.69 11.41
CA HIS A 177 -40.50 4.04 12.00
C HIS A 177 -40.73 4.43 13.46
N ILE A 178 -39.66 4.57 14.26
CA ILE A 178 -39.77 5.07 15.65
C ILE A 178 -40.25 6.53 15.66
N ALA A 179 -39.65 7.39 14.83
CA ALA A 179 -40.00 8.81 14.76
C ALA A 179 -41.45 9.05 14.29
N ASN A 180 -41.96 8.20 13.40
CA ASN A 180 -43.33 8.27 12.87
C ASN A 180 -44.34 7.44 13.68
N SER A 181 -43.92 6.81 14.79
CA SER A 181 -44.85 6.14 15.70
C SER A 181 -45.73 7.19 16.38
N THR A 182 -47.05 7.10 16.19
CA THR A 182 -48.03 7.94 16.87
C THR A 182 -48.27 7.50 18.32
N ASP A 183 -47.90 6.26 18.66
CA ASP A 183 -47.79 5.77 20.02
C ASP A 183 -46.34 5.97 20.49
N TRP A 184 -46.07 7.15 21.02
CA TRP A 184 -44.98 7.30 21.97
C TRP A 184 -45.50 6.70 23.28
N PRO A 185 -44.80 5.77 23.95
CA PRO A 185 -45.19 5.43 25.31
C PRO A 185 -45.18 6.77 26.07
N GLU A 186 -46.33 7.16 26.62
CA GLU A 186 -46.35 8.17 27.66
C GLU A 186 -45.26 7.73 28.63
N LEU A 187 -44.19 8.51 28.73
CA LEU A 187 -43.30 8.49 29.87
C LEU A 187 -44.19 8.93 31.03
N THR A 188 -45.00 7.99 31.52
CA THR A 188 -45.57 8.00 32.84
C THR A 188 -44.37 7.87 33.75
N VAL A 189 -43.73 9.02 33.99
CA VAL A 189 -42.90 9.18 35.17
C VAL A 189 -43.84 8.78 36.29
N PRO A 190 -43.61 7.65 36.98
CA PRO A 190 -44.48 7.28 38.07
C PRO A 190 -44.46 8.47 39.02
N VAL A 191 -45.65 9.01 39.31
CA VAL A 191 -45.79 10.08 40.30
C VAL A 191 -45.20 9.51 41.59
N GLN A 192 -43.95 9.85 41.87
CA GLN A 192 -43.28 9.47 43.09
C GLN A 192 -44.12 10.08 44.20
N THR A 193 -44.63 9.24 45.09
CA THR A 193 -45.38 9.74 46.26
C THR A 193 -44.45 10.66 47.05
N GLU A 194 -44.96 11.75 47.61
CA GLU A 194 -44.14 12.73 48.37
C GLU A 194 -43.23 12.05 49.41
N ALA A 195 -43.68 10.91 49.97
CA ALA A 195 -42.91 10.07 50.88
C ALA A 195 -41.63 9.48 50.24
N GLN A 196 -41.68 9.02 48.99
CA GLN A 196 -40.52 8.45 48.29
C GLN A 196 -39.50 9.53 47.91
N ALA A 197 -39.98 10.70 47.48
CA ALA A 197 -39.13 11.83 47.18
C ALA A 197 -38.41 12.36 48.43
N LEU A 198 -39.11 12.37 49.58
CA LEU A 198 -38.51 12.76 50.86
C LEU A 198 -37.43 11.77 51.32
N GLU A 199 -37.65 10.47 51.12
CA GLU A 199 -36.69 9.43 51.51
C GLU A 199 -35.41 9.48 50.65
N GLU A 200 -35.57 9.62 49.33
CA GLU A 200 -34.41 9.78 48.43
C GLU A 200 -33.64 11.09 48.72
N LYS A 201 -34.36 12.18 49.00
CA LYS A 201 -33.73 13.43 49.44
C LYS A 201 -32.89 13.21 50.70
N ARG A 202 -33.45 12.54 51.71
CA ARG A 202 -32.76 12.27 52.97
C ARG A 202 -31.53 11.39 52.76
N ARG A 203 -31.63 10.37 51.91
CA ARG A 203 -30.50 9.49 51.56
C ARG A 203 -29.36 10.25 50.89
N ILE A 204 -29.68 11.17 49.97
CA ILE A 204 -28.67 12.02 49.31
C ILE A 204 -28.04 12.97 50.33
N GLU A 205 -28.82 13.56 51.23
CA GLU A 205 -28.32 14.44 52.29
C GLU A 205 -27.33 13.72 53.22
N GLU A 206 -27.68 12.51 53.69
CA GLU A 206 -26.79 11.69 54.52
C GLU A 206 -25.52 11.26 53.77
N TRP A 207 -25.61 11.04 52.45
CA TRP A 207 -24.46 10.73 51.61
C TRP A 207 -23.51 11.91 51.40
N LEU A 208 -24.06 13.13 51.20
CA LEU A 208 -23.27 14.33 50.93
C LEU A 208 -22.50 14.81 52.15
N SER A 209 -23.05 14.67 53.36
CA SER A 209 -22.32 14.98 54.58
C SER A 209 -22.87 14.24 55.80
N PRO A 210 -22.01 13.63 56.64
CA PRO A 210 -22.44 13.10 57.94
C PRO A 210 -22.79 14.20 58.95
N LEU A 211 -22.55 15.48 58.62
CA LEU A 211 -22.90 16.62 59.45
C LEU A 211 -24.34 17.05 59.19
N ASN A 212 -25.21 16.93 60.20
CA ASN A 212 -26.59 17.38 60.12
C ASN A 212 -26.68 18.90 60.32
N PHE A 213 -26.48 19.66 59.24
CA PHE A 213 -26.57 21.13 59.25
C PHE A 213 -28.00 21.64 59.48
N TRP A 214 -29.02 20.80 59.25
CA TRP A 214 -30.42 21.18 59.46
C TRP A 214 -30.74 21.51 60.90
N ILE A 215 -30.14 20.83 61.88
CA ILE A 215 -30.41 21.11 63.30
C ILE A 215 -29.96 22.53 63.65
N THR A 216 -28.76 22.91 63.22
CA THR A 216 -28.23 24.26 63.44
C THR A 216 -29.02 25.31 62.66
N GLN A 217 -29.43 25.00 61.43
CA GLN A 217 -30.23 25.91 60.61
C GLN A 217 -31.65 26.09 61.17
N ASP A 218 -32.32 25.01 61.59
CA ASP A 218 -33.65 25.06 62.21
C ASP A 218 -33.63 25.83 63.53
N ASP A 219 -32.63 25.60 64.40
CA ASP A 219 -32.45 26.38 65.62
C ASP A 219 -32.20 27.87 65.31
N THR A 220 -31.42 28.16 64.26
CA THR A 220 -31.17 29.54 63.79
C THR A 220 -32.46 30.20 63.27
N LEU A 221 -33.25 29.48 62.48
CA LEU A 221 -34.53 29.95 61.94
C LEU A 221 -35.59 30.14 63.03
N ARG A 222 -35.65 29.25 64.04
CA ARG A 222 -36.56 29.39 65.19
C ARG A 222 -36.27 30.62 66.04
N ARG A 223 -35.01 31.05 66.10
CA ARG A 223 -34.59 32.26 66.82
C ARG A 223 -34.80 33.55 66.02
N ARG A 224 -35.19 33.45 64.75
CA ARG A 224 -35.44 34.61 63.89
C ARG A 224 -36.66 35.38 64.39
N HIS A 225 -36.48 36.67 64.63
CA HIS A 225 -37.60 37.56 64.96
C HIS A 225 -38.47 37.80 63.72
N LYS A 226 -39.79 37.94 63.95
CA LYS A 226 -40.76 38.36 62.93
C LYS A 226 -40.24 39.63 62.25
N ASP A 227 -40.34 39.68 60.92
CA ASP A 227 -39.88 40.77 60.03
C ASP A 227 -38.36 40.88 59.79
N THR A 228 -37.55 39.96 60.32
CA THR A 228 -36.12 39.88 59.96
C THR A 228 -35.96 39.57 58.47
N GLY A 229 -35.14 40.34 57.75
CA GLY A 229 -34.81 40.09 56.34
C GLY A 229 -35.77 40.68 55.30
N GLY A 230 -36.86 41.35 55.71
CA GLY A 230 -37.80 41.98 54.77
C GLY A 230 -37.12 42.95 53.79
N TRP A 231 -36.17 43.76 54.29
CA TRP A 231 -35.38 44.68 53.47
C TRP A 231 -34.56 44.00 52.36
N VAL A 232 -34.16 42.72 52.52
CA VAL A 232 -33.48 41.95 51.47
C VAL A 232 -34.48 41.45 50.44
N PHE A 233 -35.63 40.94 50.88
CA PHE A 233 -36.63 40.39 49.98
C PHE A 233 -37.37 41.47 49.17
N ASP A 234 -37.40 42.70 49.68
CA ASP A 234 -37.91 43.87 48.98
C ASP A 234 -36.88 44.54 48.07
N ALA A 235 -35.61 44.15 48.16
CA ALA A 235 -34.56 44.67 47.29
C ALA A 235 -34.80 44.23 45.84
N LEU A 236 -34.60 45.16 44.90
CA LEU A 236 -34.83 44.91 43.47
C LEU A 236 -33.90 43.79 42.95
N GLU A 237 -32.70 43.70 43.50
CA GLU A 237 -31.69 42.69 43.18
C GLU A 237 -32.16 41.28 43.51
N PHE A 238 -32.83 41.11 44.67
CA PHE A 238 -33.38 39.81 45.08
C PHE A 238 -34.54 39.39 44.19
N ARG A 239 -35.46 40.32 43.88
CA ARG A 239 -36.62 40.07 43.00
C ARG A 239 -36.18 39.77 41.56
N THR A 240 -35.17 40.47 41.05
CA THR A 240 -34.63 40.20 39.72
C THR A 240 -33.98 38.82 39.64
N TRP A 241 -33.31 38.42 40.72
CA TRP A 241 -32.70 37.10 40.82
C TRP A 241 -33.74 35.97 40.88
N ILE A 242 -34.82 36.12 41.67
CA ILE A 242 -35.82 35.06 41.83
C ILE A 242 -36.60 34.79 40.53
N ASP A 243 -36.85 35.83 39.74
CA ASP A 243 -37.61 35.74 38.48
C ASP A 243 -36.76 35.26 37.29
N SER A 244 -35.43 35.18 37.44
CA SER A 244 -34.50 34.84 36.35
C SER A 244 -33.78 33.50 36.59
N PRO A 245 -34.25 32.38 36.01
CA PRO A 245 -33.59 31.09 36.19
C PRO A 245 -32.16 31.09 35.62
N GLY A 246 -31.19 30.67 36.43
CA GLY A 246 -29.77 30.55 36.04
C GLY A 246 -28.84 31.66 36.54
N ASN A 247 -29.36 32.69 37.21
CA ASN A 247 -28.54 33.77 37.79
C ASN A 247 -28.07 33.43 39.22
N MET A 248 -26.91 33.98 39.62
CA MET A 248 -26.35 33.83 40.97
C MET A 248 -26.48 35.14 41.75
N LEU A 249 -27.13 35.12 42.91
CA LEU A 249 -27.17 36.26 43.84
C LEU A 249 -26.00 36.18 44.82
N TRP A 250 -25.19 37.24 44.86
CA TRP A 250 -24.07 37.36 45.77
C TRP A 250 -24.42 38.30 46.94
N CYS A 251 -24.40 37.79 48.17
CA CYS A 251 -24.73 38.53 49.39
C CYS A 251 -23.48 38.73 50.28
N PRO A 252 -22.61 39.71 49.99
CA PRO A 252 -21.42 39.96 50.80
C PRO A 252 -21.80 40.58 52.15
N GLY A 253 -21.02 40.26 53.19
CA GLY A 253 -21.16 40.90 54.49
C GLY A 253 -20.12 40.42 55.49
N VAL A 254 -19.86 41.21 56.53
CA VAL A 254 -18.94 40.84 57.62
C VAL A 254 -19.45 39.61 58.40
N ALA A 255 -18.56 38.94 59.14
CA ALA A 255 -18.96 37.85 60.03
C ALA A 255 -19.99 38.36 61.05
N GLY A 256 -21.04 37.57 61.33
CA GLY A 256 -22.12 37.99 62.23
C GLY A 256 -23.19 38.91 61.62
N ALA A 257 -23.07 39.34 60.36
CA ALA A 257 -24.06 40.20 59.69
C ALA A 257 -25.44 39.54 59.41
N GLY A 258 -25.67 38.32 59.89
CA GLY A 258 -26.97 37.64 59.77
C GLY A 258 -27.24 36.92 58.44
N LYS A 259 -26.23 36.73 57.58
CA LYS A 259 -26.38 36.03 56.28
C LYS A 259 -27.05 34.65 56.40
N THR A 260 -26.62 33.85 57.38
CA THR A 260 -27.17 32.50 57.65
C THR A 260 -28.57 32.54 58.26
N VAL A 261 -29.01 33.67 58.83
CA VAL A 261 -30.37 33.82 59.39
C VAL A 261 -31.38 34.16 58.28
N ILE A 262 -30.90 34.71 57.15
CA ILE A 262 -31.73 35.14 56.01
C ILE A 262 -31.92 34.00 54.99
N ALA A 263 -30.90 33.13 54.84
CA ALA A 263 -30.90 31.98 53.92
C ALA A 263 -31.62 30.76 54.50
#